data_AF-A0A6L3ALP0-F1
#
_entry.id   AF-A0A6L3ALP0-F1
#
_cell.length_a   1.000
_cell.length_b   1.000
_cell.length_c   1.000
_cell.angle_alpha   90.00
_cell.angle_beta   90.00
_cell.angle_gamma   90.00
#
_symmetry.space_group_name_H-M   'P 1'
#
loop_
_entity.id
_entity.type
_entity.pdbx_description
1 polymer ?
#
loop_
_entity_poly.entity_id
_entity_poly.type
_entity_poly.pdbx_seq_one_letter_code
_entity_poly.pdbx_strand_id
1 'polypeptide(L)'
;MPIDKNFIKSKLQSKDDTSLKTLINIVAYKIYESPENMGPESNFLAAIDAVTHYISKNFTEVNAFEKQLSRFDKEPQSINQFADKIYTYYQDKQQLTFEIVKDLISKGKDVHVKIITDIVAYKIYQSPDDKGPELNFISAETFVAHYISENFKNLREFRKCLADLGKGSYGLETFADLVYKYYCSKSY
;
A
#
# COMPACT_ATOMS: atom_id res chain seq x y z
N MET A 1 28.38 -11.77 -1.09
CA MET A 1 27.62 -11.22 -2.24
C MET A 1 26.15 -11.47 -1.97
N PRO A 2 25.22 -10.52 -2.25
CA PRO A 2 23.79 -10.80 -2.19
C PRO A 2 23.42 -11.94 -3.15
N ILE A 3 22.38 -12.72 -2.82
CA ILE A 3 21.90 -13.79 -3.71
C ILE A 3 21.46 -13.16 -5.04
N ASP A 4 21.90 -13.76 -6.15
CA ASP A 4 21.53 -13.35 -7.49
C ASP A 4 20.01 -13.52 -7.71
N LYS A 5 19.37 -12.48 -8.25
CA LYS A 5 17.95 -12.51 -8.61
C LYS A 5 17.66 -13.61 -9.64
N ASN A 6 18.61 -13.92 -10.53
CA ASN A 6 18.44 -14.99 -11.52
C ASN A 6 18.39 -16.37 -10.88
N PHE A 7 19.13 -16.59 -9.78
CA PHE A 7 19.05 -17.82 -9.00
C PHE A 7 17.67 -17.98 -8.34
N ILE A 8 17.11 -16.89 -7.81
CA ILE A 8 15.76 -16.93 -7.23
C ILE A 8 14.72 -17.20 -8.34
N LYS A 9 14.84 -16.54 -9.50
CA LYS A 9 13.95 -16.77 -10.65
C LYS A 9 14.03 -18.21 -11.18
N SER A 10 15.20 -18.83 -11.23
CA SER A 10 15.33 -20.23 -11.65
C SER A 10 14.69 -21.20 -10.65
N LYS A 11 14.85 -20.94 -9.34
CA LYS A 11 14.13 -21.67 -8.27
C LYS A 11 12.61 -21.59 -8.42
N LEU A 12 12.07 -20.42 -8.81
CA LEU A 12 10.63 -20.24 -9.09
C LEU A 12 10.11 -21.07 -10.26
N GLN A 13 10.93 -21.21 -11.29
CA GLN A 13 10.59 -21.99 -12.48
C GLN A 13 10.78 -23.50 -12.25
N SER A 14 11.54 -23.89 -11.22
CA SER A 14 11.70 -25.29 -10.83
C SER A 14 10.37 -25.89 -10.36
N LYS A 15 10.13 -27.17 -10.66
CA LYS A 15 8.91 -27.85 -10.21
C LYS A 15 8.94 -28.19 -8.71
N ASP A 16 10.11 -28.18 -8.10
CA ASP A 16 10.36 -28.79 -6.79
C ASP A 16 10.21 -27.82 -5.60
N ASP A 17 10.29 -26.50 -5.82
CA ASP A 17 10.21 -25.50 -4.74
C ASP A 17 8.76 -25.04 -4.46
N THR A 18 7.96 -25.94 -3.88
CA THR A 18 6.56 -25.69 -3.46
C THR A 18 6.45 -24.60 -2.39
N SER A 19 7.42 -24.51 -1.48
CA SER A 19 7.43 -23.52 -0.39
C SER A 19 7.62 -22.08 -0.91
N LEU A 20 8.49 -21.87 -1.90
CA LEU A 20 8.68 -20.55 -2.50
C LEU A 20 7.46 -20.09 -3.33
N LYS A 21 6.81 -21.02 -4.05
CA LYS A 21 5.55 -20.74 -4.76
C LYS A 21 4.43 -20.40 -3.79
N THR A 22 4.33 -21.14 -2.70
CA THR A 22 3.35 -20.87 -1.64
C THR A 22 3.57 -19.49 -1.03
N LEU A 23 4.82 -19.12 -0.78
CA LEU A 23 5.17 -17.79 -0.28
C LEU A 23 4.70 -16.67 -1.23
N ILE A 24 4.95 -16.81 -2.54
CA ILE A 24 4.46 -15.84 -3.54
C ILE A 24 2.95 -15.76 -3.54
N ASN A 25 2.26 -16.90 -3.51
CA ASN A 25 0.80 -16.92 -3.52
C ASN A 25 0.22 -16.20 -2.29
N ILE A 26 0.82 -16.39 -1.11
CA ILE A 26 0.40 -15.67 0.10
C ILE A 26 0.62 -14.16 -0.06
N VAL A 27 1.77 -13.73 -0.58
CA VAL A 27 2.04 -12.30 -0.82
C VAL A 27 1.09 -11.72 -1.87
N ALA A 28 0.84 -12.43 -2.97
CA ALA A 28 -0.09 -12.00 -4.02
C ALA A 28 -1.52 -11.88 -3.49
N TYR A 29 -1.93 -12.82 -2.63
CA TYR A 29 -3.22 -12.78 -1.95
C TYR A 29 -3.34 -11.55 -1.01
N LYS A 30 -2.29 -11.23 -0.26
CA LYS A 30 -2.26 -10.00 0.57
C LYS A 30 -2.37 -8.72 -0.27
N ILE A 31 -1.72 -8.67 -1.44
CA ILE A 31 -1.87 -7.54 -2.37
C ILE A 31 -3.32 -7.48 -2.89
N TYR A 32 -3.91 -8.62 -3.23
CA TYR A 32 -5.31 -8.70 -3.69
C TYR A 32 -6.32 -8.16 -2.67
N GLU A 33 -6.13 -8.45 -1.37
CA GLU A 33 -6.98 -7.93 -0.28
C GLU A 33 -6.73 -6.45 0.05
N SER A 34 -5.73 -5.82 -0.56
CA SER A 34 -5.35 -4.44 -0.27
C SER A 34 -5.87 -3.44 -1.31
N PRO A 35 -5.88 -2.13 -1.01
CA PRO A 35 -6.20 -1.12 -2.03
C PRO A 35 -5.21 -1.05 -3.19
N GLU A 36 -4.04 -1.69 -3.05
CA GLU A 36 -3.02 -1.79 -4.08
C GLU A 36 -3.34 -2.90 -5.11
N ASN A 37 -4.51 -3.55 -4.99
CA ASN A 37 -4.98 -4.55 -5.93
C ASN A 37 -5.12 -3.98 -7.36
N MET A 38 -4.36 -4.58 -8.27
CA MET A 38 -4.33 -4.26 -9.71
C MET A 38 -4.85 -5.42 -10.57
N GLY A 39 -5.41 -6.46 -9.96
CA GLY A 39 -5.86 -7.67 -10.61
C GLY A 39 -4.91 -8.86 -10.44
N PRO A 40 -5.39 -10.10 -10.63
CA PRO A 40 -4.64 -11.31 -10.25
C PRO A 40 -3.25 -11.42 -10.86
N GLU A 41 -3.12 -11.14 -12.17
CA GLU A 41 -1.84 -11.24 -12.88
C GLU A 41 -0.83 -10.18 -12.41
N SER A 42 -1.25 -8.92 -12.33
CA SER A 42 -0.40 -7.82 -11.84
C SER A 42 0.01 -8.03 -10.39
N ASN A 43 -0.90 -8.50 -9.53
CA ASN A 43 -0.59 -8.80 -8.13
C ASN A 43 0.41 -9.94 -7.99
N PHE A 44 0.29 -10.98 -8.82
CA PHE A 44 1.22 -12.10 -8.84
C PHE A 44 2.63 -11.68 -9.28
N LEU A 45 2.72 -10.86 -10.34
CA LEU A 45 4.00 -10.30 -10.79
C LEU A 45 4.64 -9.39 -9.73
N ALA A 46 3.85 -8.54 -9.08
CA ALA A 46 4.30 -7.70 -7.98
C ALA A 46 4.82 -8.54 -6.79
N ALA A 47 4.13 -9.64 -6.46
CA ALA A 47 4.56 -10.56 -5.42
C ALA A 47 5.89 -11.26 -5.78
N ILE A 48 6.08 -11.70 -7.03
CA ILE A 48 7.35 -12.26 -7.50
C ILE A 48 8.49 -11.26 -7.31
N ASP A 49 8.30 -10.01 -7.74
CA ASP A 49 9.34 -8.98 -7.62
C ASP A 49 9.65 -8.66 -6.16
N ALA A 50 8.62 -8.49 -5.33
CA ALA A 50 8.76 -8.24 -3.89
C ALA A 50 9.54 -9.36 -3.18
N VAL A 51 9.15 -10.63 -3.41
CA VAL A 51 9.81 -11.81 -2.84
C VAL A 51 11.26 -11.88 -3.30
N THR A 52 11.49 -11.76 -4.61
CA THR A 52 12.84 -11.82 -5.20
C THR A 52 13.75 -10.74 -4.63
N HIS A 53 13.24 -9.51 -4.57
CA HIS A 53 14.01 -8.38 -4.10
C HIS A 53 14.27 -8.45 -2.59
N TYR A 54 13.26 -8.86 -1.81
CA TYR A 54 13.42 -9.05 -0.37
C TYR A 54 14.48 -10.12 -0.07
N ILE A 55 14.42 -11.27 -0.73
CA ILE A 55 15.39 -12.36 -0.50
C ILE A 55 16.79 -11.89 -0.90
N SER A 56 16.96 -11.33 -2.10
CA SER A 56 18.25 -10.86 -2.59
C SER A 56 18.88 -9.81 -1.66
N LYS A 57 18.07 -8.95 -1.05
CA LYS A 57 18.53 -7.92 -0.11
C LYS A 57 18.86 -8.46 1.28
N ASN A 58 18.08 -9.41 1.80
CA ASN A 58 18.16 -9.84 3.19
C ASN A 58 18.94 -11.14 3.40
N PHE A 59 19.28 -11.87 2.34
CA PHE A 59 20.08 -13.09 2.39
C PHE A 59 21.33 -12.93 1.54
N THR A 60 22.49 -13.11 2.18
CA THR A 60 23.81 -13.06 1.55
C THR A 60 24.34 -14.44 1.15
N GLU A 61 23.70 -15.52 1.61
CA GLU A 61 24.11 -16.89 1.34
C GLU A 61 22.90 -17.74 0.98
N VAL A 62 23.02 -18.52 -0.10
CA VAL A 62 21.97 -19.45 -0.57
C VAL A 62 21.59 -20.43 0.54
N ASN A 63 22.58 -20.97 1.26
CA ASN A 63 22.35 -21.92 2.36
C ASN A 63 21.50 -21.32 3.49
N ALA A 64 21.63 -20.02 3.77
CA ALA A 64 20.82 -19.35 4.79
C ALA A 64 19.36 -19.22 4.34
N PHE A 65 19.15 -18.94 3.05
CA PHE A 65 17.82 -18.90 2.46
C PHE A 65 17.16 -20.30 2.39
N GLU A 66 17.90 -21.33 2.01
CA GLU A 66 17.39 -22.71 1.98
C GLU A 66 17.06 -23.24 3.39
N LYS A 67 17.86 -22.86 4.40
CA LYS A 67 17.51 -23.10 5.81
C LYS A 67 16.22 -22.40 6.23
N GLN A 68 15.96 -21.21 5.70
CA GLN A 68 14.70 -20.52 5.96
C GLN A 68 13.52 -21.22 5.27
N LEU A 69 13.66 -21.64 4.01
CA LEU A 69 12.63 -22.38 3.28
C LEU A 69 12.28 -23.71 3.97
N SER A 70 13.28 -24.49 4.38
CA SER A 70 13.06 -25.77 5.07
C SER A 70 12.38 -25.66 6.44
N ARG A 71 12.32 -24.46 7.04
CA ARG A 71 11.52 -24.22 8.25
C ARG A 71 10.03 -24.12 7.95
N PHE A 72 9.66 -23.67 6.75
CA PHE A 72 8.26 -23.54 6.34
C PHE A 72 7.55 -24.90 6.31
N ASP A 73 8.24 -25.94 5.86
CA ASP A 73 7.71 -27.31 5.82
C ASP A 73 7.47 -27.90 7.22
N LYS A 74 8.19 -27.40 8.24
CA LYS A 74 8.11 -27.88 9.63
C LYS A 74 7.13 -27.08 10.48
N GLU A 75 6.95 -25.80 10.18
CA GLU A 75 6.16 -24.87 10.97
C GLU A 75 5.30 -23.97 10.06
N PRO A 76 4.03 -24.31 9.79
CA PRO A 76 3.18 -23.55 8.86
C PRO A 76 2.91 -22.08 9.26
N GLN A 77 3.06 -21.72 10.53
CA GLN A 77 2.98 -20.31 10.96
C GLN A 77 4.20 -19.50 10.48
N SER A 78 5.35 -20.15 10.27
CA SER A 78 6.60 -19.47 9.89
C SER A 78 6.58 -18.93 8.46
N ILE A 79 5.88 -19.57 7.52
CA ILE A 79 5.73 -19.05 6.15
C ILE A 79 4.84 -17.81 6.09
N ASN A 80 3.75 -17.79 6.88
CA ASN A 80 2.85 -16.63 6.94
C ASN A 80 3.55 -15.40 7.54
N GLN A 81 4.28 -15.58 8.65
CA GLN A 81 5.07 -14.50 9.25
C GLN A 81 6.16 -13.99 8.31
N PHE A 82 6.76 -14.87 7.50
CA PHE A 82 7.74 -14.46 6.51
C PHE A 82 7.09 -13.71 5.35
N ALA A 83 5.93 -14.16 4.89
CA ALA A 83 5.11 -13.45 3.91
C ALA A 83 4.70 -12.06 4.40
N ASP A 84 4.33 -11.91 5.68
CA ASP A 84 4.01 -10.61 6.29
C ASP A 84 5.19 -9.64 6.24
N LYS A 85 6.41 -10.13 6.49
CA LYS A 85 7.63 -9.31 6.36
C LYS A 85 7.87 -8.86 4.93
N ILE A 86 7.67 -9.75 3.96
CA ILE A 86 7.83 -9.42 2.54
C ILE A 86 6.73 -8.45 2.08
N TYR A 87 5.49 -8.67 2.49
CA TYR A 87 4.39 -7.78 2.16
C TYR A 87 4.60 -6.39 2.77
N THR A 88 5.05 -6.32 4.03
CA THR A 88 5.45 -5.05 4.66
C THR A 88 6.55 -4.35 3.86
N TYR A 89 7.57 -5.10 3.43
CA TYR A 89 8.64 -4.58 2.59
C TYR A 89 8.15 -4.06 1.24
N TYR A 90 7.19 -4.77 0.63
CA TYR A 90 6.51 -4.34 -0.59
C TYR A 90 5.81 -2.99 -0.37
N GLN A 91 5.01 -2.86 0.69
CA GLN A 91 4.28 -1.63 1.02
C GLN A 91 5.22 -0.45 1.28
N ASP A 92 6.32 -0.67 2.02
CA ASP A 92 7.31 0.38 2.33
C ASP A 92 8.01 0.93 1.06
N LYS A 93 7.95 0.16 -0.04
CA LYS A 93 8.53 0.49 -1.34
C LYS A 93 7.54 1.13 -2.31
N GLN A 94 6.23 0.98 -2.11
CA GLN A 94 5.22 1.60 -2.96
C GLN A 94 5.11 3.09 -2.63
N GLN A 95 5.59 3.94 -3.55
CA GLN A 95 5.47 5.38 -3.39
C GLN A 95 4.02 5.81 -3.58
N LEU A 96 3.54 6.68 -2.70
CA LEU A 96 2.18 7.20 -2.77
C LEU A 96 2.16 8.48 -3.63
N THR A 97 2.01 8.31 -4.95
CA THR A 97 1.95 9.45 -5.88
C THR A 97 0.56 10.07 -5.92
N PHE A 98 0.46 11.29 -6.47
CA PHE A 98 -0.80 11.99 -6.69
C PHE A 98 -1.82 11.11 -7.44
N GLU A 99 -1.39 10.48 -8.54
CA GLU A 99 -2.23 9.64 -9.39
C GLU A 99 -2.71 8.40 -8.64
N ILE A 100 -1.87 7.81 -7.78
CA ILE A 100 -2.25 6.67 -6.95
C ILE A 100 -3.34 7.09 -5.95
N VAL A 101 -3.14 8.20 -5.23
CA VAL A 101 -4.17 8.67 -4.28
C VAL A 101 -5.47 9.01 -5.00
N LYS A 102 -5.38 9.65 -6.17
CA LYS A 102 -6.55 9.96 -6.99
C LYS A 102 -7.28 8.70 -7.47
N ASP A 103 -6.54 7.65 -7.85
CA ASP A 103 -7.12 6.34 -8.19
C ASP A 103 -7.82 5.70 -6.97
N LEU A 104 -7.23 5.83 -5.78
CA LEU A 104 -7.83 5.33 -4.53
C LEU A 104 -9.18 6.00 -4.23
N ILE A 105 -9.30 7.31 -4.49
CA ILE A 105 -10.51 8.10 -4.29
C ILE A 105 -11.55 7.76 -5.36
N SER A 106 -11.21 7.99 -6.64
CA SER A 106 -12.13 7.87 -7.78
C SER A 106 -12.69 6.46 -7.96
N LYS A 107 -11.90 5.42 -7.66
CA LYS A 107 -12.34 4.01 -7.72
C LYS A 107 -12.83 3.47 -6.38
N GLY A 108 -12.81 4.28 -5.31
CA GLY A 108 -13.25 3.87 -3.98
C GLY A 108 -12.46 2.69 -3.39
N LYS A 109 -11.17 2.56 -3.76
CA LYS A 109 -10.32 1.43 -3.33
C LYS A 109 -9.88 1.54 -1.87
N ASP A 110 -9.86 2.75 -1.31
CA ASP A 110 -9.60 2.96 0.12
C ASP A 110 -10.73 3.79 0.75
N VAL A 111 -11.46 3.17 1.67
CA VAL A 111 -12.63 3.78 2.32
C VAL A 111 -12.27 4.99 3.16
N HIS A 112 -11.09 5.02 3.78
CA HIS A 112 -10.68 6.14 4.62
C HIS A 112 -10.39 7.37 3.76
N VAL A 113 -9.64 7.20 2.67
CA VAL A 113 -9.35 8.30 1.75
C VAL A 113 -10.64 8.85 1.16
N LYS A 114 -11.58 7.97 0.76
CA LYS A 114 -12.90 8.39 0.28
C LYS A 114 -13.68 9.20 1.31
N ILE A 115 -13.77 8.74 2.56
CA ILE A 115 -14.48 9.48 3.63
C ILE A 115 -13.83 10.84 3.87
N ILE A 116 -12.50 10.91 3.89
CA ILE A 116 -11.77 12.18 4.04
C ILE A 116 -12.14 13.13 2.89
N THR A 117 -12.16 12.65 1.64
CA THR A 117 -12.59 13.44 0.49
C THR A 117 -14.03 13.92 0.62
N ASP A 118 -14.95 13.05 1.03
CA ASP A 118 -16.36 13.39 1.22
C ASP A 118 -16.51 14.50 2.30
N ILE A 119 -15.75 14.43 3.39
CA ILE A 119 -15.74 15.47 4.44
C ILE A 119 -15.15 16.79 3.92
N VAL A 120 -14.05 16.75 3.16
CA VAL A 120 -13.44 17.96 2.58
C VAL A 120 -14.41 18.61 1.58
N ALA A 121 -15.06 17.84 0.72
CA ALA A 121 -16.06 18.33 -0.23
C ALA A 121 -17.24 19.00 0.49
N TYR A 122 -17.70 18.41 1.60
CA TYR A 122 -18.74 18.99 2.45
C TYR A 122 -18.30 20.32 3.08
N LYS A 123 -17.04 20.44 3.51
CA LYS A 123 -16.50 21.70 4.03
C LYS A 123 -16.39 22.79 2.96
N ILE A 124 -16.04 22.44 1.72
CA ILE A 124 -16.07 23.37 0.59
C ILE A 124 -17.51 23.84 0.32
N TYR A 125 -18.47 22.92 0.34
CA TYR A 125 -19.89 23.26 0.21
C TYR A 125 -20.38 24.26 1.28
N GLN A 126 -19.81 24.20 2.49
CA GLN A 126 -20.13 25.14 3.57
C GLN A 126 -19.37 26.47 3.49
N SER A 127 -18.46 26.64 2.52
CA SER A 127 -17.62 27.83 2.39
C SER A 127 -18.07 28.75 1.25
N PRO A 128 -17.51 29.98 1.17
CA PRO A 128 -17.74 30.87 0.03
C PRO A 128 -17.23 30.31 -1.31
N ASP A 129 -16.44 29.24 -1.30
CA ASP A 129 -15.88 28.59 -2.49
C ASP A 129 -16.83 27.55 -3.10
N ASP A 130 -18.04 27.39 -2.56
CA ASP A 130 -19.05 26.47 -3.09
C ASP A 130 -19.32 26.73 -4.58
N LYS A 131 -19.09 25.70 -5.39
CA LYS A 131 -19.35 25.68 -6.83
C LYS A 131 -20.32 24.57 -7.22
N GLY A 132 -21.05 24.03 -6.24
CA GLY A 132 -21.95 22.91 -6.39
C GLY A 132 -21.27 21.55 -6.18
N PRO A 133 -22.07 20.48 -5.94
CA PRO A 133 -21.56 19.21 -5.42
C PRO A 133 -20.46 18.55 -6.26
N GLU A 134 -20.61 18.56 -7.59
CA GLU A 134 -19.66 17.93 -8.52
C GLU A 134 -18.30 18.65 -8.52
N LEU A 135 -18.31 19.99 -8.66
CA LEU A 135 -17.09 20.78 -8.67
C LEU A 135 -16.40 20.79 -7.29
N ASN A 136 -17.17 20.74 -6.20
CA ASN A 136 -16.63 20.63 -4.84
C ASN A 136 -15.96 19.28 -4.64
N PHE A 137 -16.55 18.18 -5.14
CA PHE A 137 -15.93 16.86 -5.08
C PHE A 137 -14.64 16.80 -5.89
N ILE A 138 -14.62 17.30 -7.13
CA ILE A 138 -13.41 17.34 -7.98
C ILE A 138 -12.30 18.15 -7.29
N SER A 139 -12.67 19.28 -6.66
CA SER A 139 -11.73 20.08 -5.88
C SER A 139 -11.19 19.28 -4.71
N ALA A 140 -12.06 18.72 -3.87
CA ALA A 140 -11.68 17.91 -2.71
C ALA A 140 -10.80 16.71 -3.08
N GLU A 141 -11.15 15.98 -4.15
CA GLU A 141 -10.34 14.87 -4.67
C GLU A 141 -8.92 15.35 -4.99
N THR A 142 -8.80 16.45 -5.73
CA THR A 142 -7.52 17.01 -6.14
C THR A 142 -6.68 17.44 -4.93
N PHE A 143 -7.28 18.14 -3.95
CA PHE A 143 -6.55 18.61 -2.77
C PHE A 143 -6.18 17.49 -1.80
N VAL A 144 -7.06 16.51 -1.59
CA VAL A 144 -6.74 15.33 -0.79
C VAL A 144 -5.60 14.54 -1.44
N ALA A 145 -5.65 14.34 -2.77
CA ALA A 145 -4.59 13.67 -3.51
C ALA A 145 -3.25 14.40 -3.40
N HIS A 146 -3.23 15.73 -3.57
CA HIS A 146 -2.03 16.53 -3.36
C HIS A 146 -1.50 16.42 -1.92
N TYR A 147 -2.35 16.69 -0.93
CA TYR A 147 -1.92 16.68 0.46
C TYR A 147 -1.31 15.33 0.86
N ILE A 148 -2.00 14.22 0.54
CA ILE A 148 -1.53 12.90 0.94
C ILE A 148 -0.22 12.54 0.23
N SER A 149 -0.12 12.78 -1.08
CA SER A 149 1.08 12.43 -1.84
C SER A 149 2.31 13.27 -1.49
N GLU A 150 2.14 14.52 -1.04
CA GLU A 150 3.23 15.38 -0.59
C GLU A 150 3.72 15.04 0.83
N ASN A 151 2.82 14.56 1.69
CA ASN A 151 3.10 14.38 3.12
C ASN A 151 3.41 12.94 3.54
N PHE A 152 3.11 11.94 2.70
CA PHE A 152 3.32 10.53 3.03
C PHE A 152 4.06 9.80 1.93
N LYS A 153 5.08 9.03 2.31
CA LYS A 153 5.88 8.27 1.34
C LYS A 153 5.10 7.11 0.75
N ASN A 154 4.31 6.42 1.55
CA ASN A 154 3.58 5.21 1.20
C ASN A 154 2.25 5.11 1.97
N LEU A 155 1.36 4.22 1.52
CA LEU A 155 0.02 4.05 2.11
C LEU A 155 0.08 3.60 3.58
N ARG A 156 1.13 2.86 3.97
CA ARG A 156 1.33 2.39 5.35
C ARG A 156 1.63 3.55 6.30
N GLU A 157 2.49 4.48 5.91
CA GLU A 157 2.78 5.71 6.68
C GLU A 157 1.53 6.57 6.85
N PHE A 158 0.75 6.76 5.78
CA PHE A 158 -0.54 7.45 5.84
C PHE A 158 -1.51 6.78 6.82
N ARG A 159 -1.69 5.46 6.75
CA ARG A 159 -2.57 4.70 7.66
C ARG A 159 -2.11 4.75 9.10
N LYS A 160 -0.80 4.75 9.34
CA LYS A 160 -0.25 4.95 10.68
C LYS A 160 -0.62 6.33 11.22
N CYS A 161 -0.47 7.38 10.41
CA CYS A 161 -0.90 8.72 10.80
C CYS A 161 -2.39 8.78 11.14
N LEU A 162 -3.26 8.15 10.33
CA LEU A 162 -4.69 8.06 10.66
C LEU A 162 -4.95 7.34 11.98
N ALA A 163 -4.24 6.23 12.24
CA ALA A 163 -4.37 5.49 13.49
C ALA A 163 -3.91 6.30 14.71
N ASP A 164 -2.86 7.11 14.55
CA ASP A 164 -2.31 7.97 15.60
C ASP A 164 -3.23 9.17 15.92
N LEU A 165 -4.05 9.63 14.95
CA LEU A 165 -5.02 10.72 15.14
C LEU A 165 -6.28 10.30 15.93
N GLY A 166 -6.53 9.00 16.09
CA GLY A 166 -7.64 8.48 16.86
C GLY A 166 -8.46 7.43 16.11
N LYS A 167 -9.33 6.72 16.84
CA LYS A 167 -10.17 5.65 16.27
C LYS A 167 -11.46 6.19 15.68
N GLY A 168 -11.90 5.58 14.57
CA GLY A 168 -13.22 5.83 13.98
C GLY A 168 -13.32 7.18 13.27
N SER A 169 -14.52 7.76 13.29
CA SER A 169 -14.84 9.01 12.56
C SER A 169 -14.01 10.20 13.01
N TYR A 170 -13.65 10.28 14.30
CA TYR A 170 -12.88 11.39 14.85
C TYR A 170 -11.51 11.57 14.19
N GLY A 171 -10.78 10.48 13.96
CA GLY A 171 -9.48 10.53 13.29
C GLY A 171 -9.59 10.98 11.83
N LEU A 172 -10.65 10.52 11.14
CA LEU A 172 -10.94 10.90 9.74
C LEU A 172 -11.34 12.38 9.63
N GLU A 173 -12.19 12.87 10.53
CA GLU A 173 -12.58 14.29 10.60
C GLU A 173 -11.39 15.19 10.89
N THR A 174 -10.56 14.82 11.88
CA THR A 174 -9.35 15.56 12.23
C THR A 174 -8.37 15.63 11.06
N PHE A 175 -8.18 14.53 10.34
CA PHE A 175 -7.34 14.53 9.16
C PHE A 175 -7.94 15.38 8.03
N ALA A 176 -9.26 15.29 7.80
CA ALA A 176 -9.95 16.11 6.81
C ALA A 176 -9.84 17.61 7.13
N ASP A 177 -9.85 18.00 8.41
CA ASP A 177 -9.58 19.38 8.83
C ASP A 177 -8.16 19.84 8.48
N LEU A 178 -7.15 18.97 8.59
CA LEU A 178 -5.79 19.29 8.17
C LEU A 178 -5.72 19.53 6.67
N VAL A 179 -6.36 18.67 5.87
CA VAL A 179 -6.42 18.82 4.41
C VAL A 179 -7.17 20.10 4.03
N TYR A 180 -8.31 20.37 4.65
CA TYR A 180 -9.10 21.56 4.35
C TYR A 180 -8.34 22.85 4.73
N LYS A 181 -7.60 22.87 5.84
CA LYS A 181 -6.70 23.98 6.18
C LYS A 181 -5.60 24.16 5.12
N TYR A 182 -5.02 23.06 4.64
CA TYR A 182 -4.05 23.10 3.55
C TYR A 182 -4.65 23.70 2.28
N TYR A 183 -5.87 23.28 1.91
CA TYR A 183 -6.65 23.88 0.82
C TYR A 183 -6.80 25.39 0.98
N CYS A 184 -7.35 25.86 2.11
CA CYS A 184 -7.54 27.29 2.35
C CYS A 184 -6.23 28.09 2.28
N SER A 185 -5.09 27.51 2.70
CA SER A 185 -3.79 28.17 2.63
C SER A 185 -3.23 28.31 1.21
N LYS A 186 -3.73 27.51 0.26
CA LYS A 186 -3.29 27.47 -1.15
C LYS A 186 -4.25 28.18 -2.11
N SER A 187 -5.45 28.54 -1.66
CA SER A 187 -6.50 29.17 -2.45
C SER A 187 -6.39 30.72 -2.53
N TYR A 188 -5.21 31.28 -2.24
CA TYR A 188 -4.91 32.72 -2.34
C TYR A 188 -3.91 33.03 -3.45
#